data_AF-A0A661KBH6-F1
#
_entry.id   AF-A0A661KBH6-F1
#
_cell.length_a   1.000
_cell.length_b   1.000
_cell.length_c   1.000
_cell.angle_alpha   90.00
_cell.angle_beta   90.00
_cell.angle_gamma   90.00
#
_symmetry.space_group_name_H-M   'P 1'
#
loop_
_entity.id
_entity.type
_entity.pdbx_description
1 polymer ?
#
loop_
_entity_poly.entity_id
_entity_poly.type
_entity_poly.pdbx_seq_one_letter_code
_entity_poly.pdbx_strand_id
1 'polypeptide(L)'
;MKGGGRKMKGISISFLILPLTILTFCSPAFPFCSVTDYGAVPDDLIDDSVAFNAAFTEGGFVFVPKGTYYIRHPLHIPDGIILWGENRRFTVLVVEGPEDKAIEIEGENVSLCNLIIQNVSANIGIYSNNKPRLCIQNCYILNFRIAGIYIEGVEYGGYSHISDSYIGGNRIGVVIMTNEVTISRCRFQSNEVFGVWIFHPSFQLSNVFVFDSIFETEERAIYSNAVNTVIFFNRFEKVNIMAVWVGESARVILGYNYYSGVARKVVSLGGEWKDLDEEEQEH
;
A
#
# COMPACT_ATOMS: atom_id res chain seq x y z
N MET A 1 60.11 -0.94 75.27
CA MET A 1 61.16 -1.11 74.23
C MET A 1 61.40 -2.59 73.98
N LYS A 2 61.01 -3.09 72.79
CA LYS A 2 61.58 -4.23 72.05
C LYS A 2 60.83 -4.28 70.71
N GLY A 3 61.40 -3.64 69.69
CA GLY A 3 60.84 -3.57 68.35
C GLY A 3 61.05 -4.86 67.59
N GLY A 4 59.95 -5.54 67.22
CA GLY A 4 59.97 -6.70 66.34
C GLY A 4 59.83 -6.29 64.88
N GLY A 5 60.92 -6.38 64.12
CA GLY A 5 60.90 -6.21 62.67
C GLY A 5 60.24 -7.40 61.98
N ARG A 6 59.09 -7.18 61.34
CA ARG A 6 58.49 -8.15 60.41
C ARG A 6 58.99 -7.88 58.98
N LYS A 7 59.64 -8.88 58.40
CA LYS A 7 59.96 -8.97 56.97
C LYS A 7 58.66 -8.97 56.15
N MET A 8 58.48 -7.99 55.25
CA MET A 8 57.48 -8.09 54.20
C MET A 8 57.99 -9.02 53.10
N LYS A 9 57.24 -10.09 52.82
CA LYS A 9 57.43 -10.96 51.66
C LYS A 9 56.89 -10.24 50.42
N GLY A 10 57.65 -10.22 49.34
CA GLY A 10 57.22 -9.65 48.06
C GLY A 10 55.97 -10.36 47.55
N ILE A 11 54.93 -9.58 47.25
CA ILE A 11 53.72 -10.04 46.56
C ILE A 11 54.01 -9.91 45.07
N SER A 12 54.18 -11.03 44.39
CA SER A 12 54.23 -11.08 42.93
C SER A 12 52.81 -10.91 42.40
N ILE A 13 52.52 -9.78 41.77
CA ILE A 13 51.23 -9.51 41.11
C ILE A 13 51.31 -10.09 39.70
N SER A 14 50.78 -11.29 39.51
CA SER A 14 50.62 -11.90 38.20
C SER A 14 49.45 -11.21 37.48
N PHE A 15 49.72 -10.42 36.44
CA PHE A 15 48.68 -9.90 35.56
C PHE A 15 48.11 -11.05 34.72
N LEU A 16 46.91 -11.50 35.09
CA LEU A 16 46.12 -12.40 34.24
C LEU A 16 45.51 -11.55 33.11
N ILE A 17 46.12 -11.58 31.92
CA ILE A 17 45.51 -10.99 30.73
C ILE A 17 44.36 -11.91 30.34
N LEU A 18 43.13 -11.55 30.72
CA LEU A 18 41.95 -12.17 30.15
C LEU A 18 41.84 -11.73 28.69
N PRO A 19 41.68 -12.64 27.73
CA PRO A 19 41.42 -12.24 26.36
C PRO A 19 40.12 -11.44 26.36
N LEU A 20 40.18 -10.24 25.78
CA LEU A 20 39.01 -9.42 25.51
C LEU A 20 38.21 -10.15 24.44
N THR A 21 37.34 -11.09 24.85
CA THR A 21 36.34 -11.67 23.96
C THR A 21 35.38 -10.55 23.62
N ILE A 22 35.57 -9.98 22.43
CA ILE A 22 34.58 -9.11 21.81
C ILE A 22 33.33 -9.98 21.70
N LEU A 23 32.36 -9.76 22.59
CA LEU A 23 30.99 -10.21 22.39
C LEU A 23 30.51 -9.43 21.18
N THR A 24 30.69 -9.99 19.99
CA THR A 24 29.92 -9.59 18.82
C THR A 24 28.48 -9.89 19.20
N PHE A 25 27.77 -8.87 19.67
CA PHE A 25 26.33 -8.82 19.54
C PHE A 25 26.09 -8.91 18.03
N CYS A 26 25.92 -10.13 17.53
CA CYS A 26 25.17 -10.33 16.31
C CYS A 26 23.85 -9.66 16.62
N SER A 27 23.63 -8.47 16.06
CA SER A 27 22.32 -7.84 16.07
C SER A 27 21.35 -8.96 15.70
N PRO A 28 20.26 -9.21 16.46
CA PRO A 28 19.29 -10.18 16.01
C PRO A 28 18.92 -9.74 14.60
N ALA A 29 19.38 -10.51 13.60
CA ALA A 29 18.94 -10.31 12.24
C ALA A 29 17.44 -10.56 12.39
N PHE A 30 16.63 -9.52 12.21
CA PHE A 30 15.22 -9.73 11.96
C PHE A 30 15.19 -10.80 10.87
N PRO A 31 14.62 -12.00 11.11
CA PRO A 31 14.62 -13.03 10.11
C PRO A 31 13.75 -12.50 8.97
N PHE A 32 14.41 -11.95 7.95
CA PHE A 32 13.79 -11.73 6.67
C PHE A 32 14.16 -12.93 5.83
N CYS A 33 13.17 -13.50 5.15
CA CYS A 33 13.42 -14.51 4.14
C CYS A 33 13.39 -13.83 2.78
N SER A 34 14.28 -14.20 1.86
CA SER A 34 14.20 -13.70 0.49
C SER A 34 13.44 -14.70 -0.36
N VAL A 35 12.63 -14.23 -1.31
CA VAL A 35 11.95 -15.12 -2.27
C VAL A 35 12.94 -15.98 -3.08
N THR A 36 14.18 -15.51 -3.26
CA THR A 36 15.24 -16.28 -3.93
C THR A 36 15.72 -17.48 -3.12
N ASP A 37 15.58 -17.45 -1.80
CA ASP A 37 15.88 -18.59 -0.93
C ASP A 37 14.89 -19.75 -1.16
N TYR A 38 13.72 -19.45 -1.76
CA TYR A 38 12.67 -20.40 -2.12
C TYR A 38 12.66 -20.75 -3.62
N GLY A 39 13.69 -20.32 -4.35
CA GLY A 39 13.87 -20.66 -5.76
C GLY A 39 13.25 -19.69 -6.75
N ALA A 40 12.83 -18.49 -6.33
CA ALA A 40 12.47 -17.44 -7.27
C ALA A 40 13.71 -16.96 -8.03
N VAL A 41 13.61 -16.81 -9.34
CA VAL A 41 14.73 -16.38 -10.19
C VAL A 41 14.24 -15.24 -11.07
N PRO A 42 14.68 -13.99 -10.81
CA PRO A 42 14.22 -12.88 -11.63
C PRO A 42 14.73 -12.99 -13.08
N ASP A 43 13.96 -12.42 -13.99
CA ASP A 43 14.28 -12.20 -15.40
C ASP A 43 14.46 -13.48 -16.25
N ASP A 44 14.00 -14.64 -15.77
CA ASP A 44 14.12 -15.92 -16.49
C ASP A 44 12.85 -16.36 -17.25
N LEU A 45 11.77 -15.59 -17.14
CA LEU A 45 10.45 -15.86 -17.72
C LEU A 45 9.75 -17.10 -17.15
N ILE A 46 10.23 -17.66 -16.04
CA ILE A 46 9.66 -18.82 -15.35
C ILE A 46 8.72 -18.33 -14.25
N ASP A 47 7.69 -19.11 -13.97
CA ASP A 47 6.72 -18.76 -12.93
C ASP A 47 7.33 -18.86 -11.52
N ASP A 48 7.35 -17.74 -10.81
CA ASP A 48 7.86 -17.59 -9.45
C ASP A 48 6.76 -17.73 -8.38
N SER A 49 5.48 -17.87 -8.76
CA SER A 49 4.36 -17.91 -7.81
C SER A 49 4.55 -18.94 -6.69
N VAL A 50 5.14 -20.11 -7.00
CA VAL A 50 5.41 -21.16 -6.00
C VAL A 50 6.45 -20.72 -4.96
N ALA A 51 7.51 -20.05 -5.40
CA ALA A 51 8.57 -19.58 -4.51
C ALA A 51 8.08 -18.46 -3.58
N PHE A 52 7.27 -17.54 -4.09
CA PHE A 52 6.63 -16.50 -3.28
C PHE A 52 5.71 -17.09 -2.22
N ASN A 53 4.80 -18.00 -2.62
CA ASN A 53 3.88 -18.63 -1.69
C ASN A 53 4.61 -19.46 -0.62
N ALA A 54 5.74 -20.11 -0.98
CA ALA A 54 6.59 -20.78 0.00
C ALA A 54 7.25 -19.80 0.97
N ALA A 55 7.77 -18.66 0.49
CA ALA A 55 8.36 -17.62 1.33
C ALA A 55 7.35 -17.05 2.36
N PHE A 56 6.08 -16.91 1.98
CA PHE A 56 5.02 -16.47 2.90
C PHE A 56 4.77 -17.41 4.07
N THR A 57 5.11 -18.70 3.96
CA THR A 57 4.89 -19.67 5.05
C THR A 57 5.81 -19.45 6.25
N GLU A 58 6.93 -18.75 6.10
CA GLU A 58 7.80 -18.38 7.22
C GLU A 58 7.23 -17.24 8.07
N GLY A 59 6.31 -16.45 7.52
CA GLY A 59 5.75 -15.28 8.18
C GLY A 59 6.70 -14.07 8.21
N GLY A 60 6.19 -12.95 8.72
CA GLY A 60 7.00 -11.75 8.97
C GLY A 60 7.42 -11.04 7.69
N PHE A 61 8.73 -10.82 7.51
CA PHE A 61 9.26 -9.97 6.46
C PHE A 61 9.77 -10.80 5.27
N VAL A 62 9.14 -10.63 4.11
CA VAL A 62 9.51 -11.29 2.86
C VAL A 62 10.18 -10.27 1.93
N PHE A 63 11.47 -10.45 1.70
CA PHE A 63 12.27 -9.57 0.86
C PHE A 63 12.26 -10.02 -0.60
N VAL A 64 11.99 -9.09 -1.51
CA VAL A 64 12.04 -9.32 -2.95
C VAL A 64 13.19 -8.50 -3.54
N PRO A 65 14.31 -9.13 -3.94
CA PRO A 65 15.39 -8.44 -4.61
C PRO A 65 14.92 -7.72 -5.88
N LYS A 66 15.74 -6.81 -6.40
CA LYS A 66 15.48 -6.22 -7.73
C LYS A 66 15.46 -7.32 -8.80
N GLY A 67 14.62 -7.13 -9.80
CA GLY A 67 14.42 -8.08 -10.89
C GLY A 67 12.95 -8.19 -11.29
N THR A 68 12.70 -8.84 -12.42
CA THR A 68 11.35 -9.11 -12.93
C THR A 68 10.95 -10.53 -12.59
N TYR A 69 9.97 -10.68 -11.72
CA TYR A 69 9.41 -11.98 -11.31
C TYR A 69 8.09 -12.21 -12.04
N TYR A 70 7.92 -13.40 -12.60
CA TYR A 70 6.71 -13.73 -13.36
C TYR A 70 5.76 -14.51 -12.47
N ILE A 71 4.56 -13.97 -12.27
CA ILE A 71 3.55 -14.51 -11.36
C ILE A 71 2.40 -15.05 -12.20
N ARG A 72 2.32 -16.37 -12.39
CA ARG A 72 1.25 -16.99 -13.21
C ARG A 72 0.04 -17.45 -12.44
N HIS A 73 0.20 -17.58 -11.12
CA HIS A 73 -0.86 -17.89 -10.18
C HIS A 73 -0.97 -16.80 -9.11
N PRO A 74 -2.16 -16.54 -8.55
CA PRO A 74 -2.33 -15.51 -7.53
C PRO A 74 -1.40 -15.74 -6.35
N LEU A 75 -0.87 -14.65 -5.80
CA LEU A 75 -0.12 -14.67 -4.55
C LEU A 75 -1.10 -14.59 -3.39
N HIS A 76 -1.08 -15.61 -2.54
CA HIS A 76 -1.96 -15.72 -1.38
C HIS A 76 -1.20 -15.26 -0.14
N ILE A 77 -1.49 -14.05 0.35
CA ILE A 77 -0.70 -13.45 1.42
C ILE A 77 -1.40 -13.67 2.77
N PRO A 78 -0.82 -14.48 3.69
CA PRO A 78 -1.37 -14.76 5.00
C PRO A 78 -1.14 -13.62 6.00
N ASP A 79 -1.55 -13.85 7.26
CA ASP A 79 -1.46 -12.87 8.35
C ASP A 79 -0.03 -12.37 8.58
N GLY A 80 0.10 -11.06 8.81
CA GLY A 80 1.31 -10.44 9.34
C GLY A 80 2.49 -10.39 8.36
N ILE A 81 2.26 -10.61 7.07
CA ILE A 81 3.30 -10.53 6.04
C ILE A 81 3.61 -9.07 5.69
N ILE A 82 4.90 -8.75 5.64
CA ILE A 82 5.44 -7.55 5.04
C ILE A 82 6.20 -7.98 3.78
N LEU A 83 5.59 -7.80 2.61
CA LEU A 83 6.25 -8.01 1.32
C LEU A 83 6.98 -6.72 0.92
N TRP A 84 8.30 -6.79 0.86
CA TRP A 84 9.14 -5.62 0.65
C TRP A 84 10.06 -5.79 -0.55
N GLY A 85 9.79 -5.00 -1.59
CA GLY A 85 10.70 -4.89 -2.73
C GLY A 85 11.96 -4.10 -2.39
N GLU A 86 13.09 -4.51 -2.96
CA GLU A 86 14.35 -3.77 -2.87
C GLU A 86 14.19 -2.33 -3.39
N ASN A 87 13.44 -2.17 -4.49
CA ASN A 87 13.28 -0.87 -5.13
C ASN A 87 11.98 -0.76 -5.94
N ARG A 88 11.18 0.27 -5.66
CA ARG A 88 9.91 0.57 -6.37
C ARG A 88 10.01 0.81 -7.88
N ARG A 89 11.22 0.86 -8.44
CA ARG A 89 11.47 1.04 -9.87
C ARG A 89 12.04 -0.21 -10.56
N PHE A 90 12.51 -1.19 -9.79
CA PHE A 90 13.26 -2.33 -10.33
C PHE A 90 12.85 -3.69 -9.76
N THR A 91 12.07 -3.74 -8.68
CA THR A 91 11.43 -4.97 -8.22
C THR A 91 10.04 -5.03 -8.86
N VAL A 92 9.89 -5.90 -9.86
CA VAL A 92 8.69 -5.97 -10.70
C VAL A 92 8.05 -7.34 -10.57
N LEU A 93 6.78 -7.36 -10.21
CA LEU A 93 5.91 -8.54 -10.32
C LEU A 93 5.10 -8.38 -11.61
N VAL A 94 5.46 -9.16 -12.63
CA VAL A 94 4.70 -9.26 -13.88
C VAL A 94 3.72 -10.39 -13.73
N VAL A 95 2.45 -10.06 -13.71
CA VAL A 95 1.42 -11.06 -13.49
C VAL A 95 0.89 -11.51 -14.85
N GLU A 96 0.98 -12.81 -15.13
CA GLU A 96 0.63 -13.43 -16.41
C GLU A 96 -0.38 -14.56 -16.20
N GLY A 97 -1.65 -14.34 -16.50
CA GLY A 97 -2.62 -15.42 -16.35
C GLY A 97 -4.06 -14.97 -16.56
N PRO A 98 -4.98 -15.91 -16.83
CA PRO A 98 -6.41 -15.62 -16.92
C PRO A 98 -7.06 -15.37 -15.56
N GLU A 99 -6.28 -15.50 -14.48
CA GLU A 99 -6.77 -15.40 -13.11
C GLU A 99 -7.30 -14.00 -12.82
N ASP A 100 -8.31 -13.97 -11.96
CA ASP A 100 -9.05 -12.74 -11.66
C ASP A 100 -8.21 -11.73 -10.88
N LYS A 101 -7.31 -12.22 -10.00
CA LYS A 101 -6.56 -11.42 -9.03
C LYS A 101 -5.06 -11.71 -9.14
N ALA A 102 -4.22 -10.69 -9.08
CA ALA A 102 -2.77 -10.89 -8.98
C ALA A 102 -2.31 -11.24 -7.55
N ILE A 103 -2.80 -10.48 -6.57
CA ILE A 103 -2.52 -10.70 -5.16
C ILE A 103 -3.85 -10.77 -4.42
N GLU A 104 -4.05 -11.85 -3.68
CA GLU A 104 -5.16 -12.04 -2.76
C GLU A 104 -4.65 -11.96 -1.32
N ILE A 105 -5.18 -10.99 -0.59
CA ILE A 105 -4.92 -10.82 0.84
C ILE A 105 -5.83 -11.80 1.58
N GLU A 106 -5.24 -12.85 2.14
CA GLU A 106 -5.96 -13.86 2.91
C GLU A 106 -5.91 -13.60 4.42
N GLY A 107 -4.91 -12.84 4.87
CA GLY A 107 -4.72 -12.49 6.26
C GLY A 107 -4.83 -11.02 6.62
N GLU A 108 -4.72 -10.71 7.90
CA GLU A 108 -4.70 -9.37 8.48
C GLU A 108 -3.28 -8.82 8.66
N ASN A 109 -3.16 -7.50 8.84
CA ASN A 109 -1.87 -6.83 9.11
C ASN A 109 -0.83 -7.05 7.98
N VAL A 110 -1.30 -7.08 6.73
CA VAL A 110 -0.44 -7.27 5.56
C VAL A 110 0.08 -5.92 5.06
N SER A 111 1.37 -5.87 4.69
CA SER A 111 2.00 -4.70 4.08
C SER A 111 2.66 -5.05 2.76
N LEU A 112 2.39 -4.24 1.72
CA LEU A 112 3.04 -4.32 0.42
C LEU A 112 3.83 -3.03 0.18
N CYS A 113 5.14 -3.16 0.02
CA CYS A 113 6.05 -2.02 -0.01
C CYS A 113 7.04 -2.09 -1.17
N ASN A 114 7.37 -0.93 -1.75
CA ASN A 114 8.54 -0.73 -2.61
C ASN A 114 8.63 -1.62 -3.86
N LEU A 115 7.51 -1.92 -4.51
CA LEU A 115 7.50 -2.82 -5.67
C LEU A 115 6.55 -2.32 -6.76
N ILE A 116 6.71 -2.89 -7.95
CA ILE A 116 5.81 -2.71 -9.08
C ILE A 116 4.97 -3.97 -9.20
N ILE A 117 3.65 -3.83 -9.25
CA ILE A 117 2.71 -4.90 -9.62
C ILE A 117 2.09 -4.45 -10.93
N GLN A 118 2.35 -5.19 -12.00
CA GLN A 118 1.81 -4.87 -13.30
C GLN A 118 1.26 -6.11 -13.97
N ASN A 119 0.16 -5.92 -14.69
CA ASN A 119 -0.48 -7.00 -15.42
C ASN A 119 -1.03 -6.46 -16.74
N VAL A 120 -1.28 -7.34 -17.70
CA VAL A 120 -1.97 -7.04 -18.96
C VAL A 120 -3.23 -7.92 -19.19
N SER A 121 -3.44 -8.93 -18.35
CA SER A 121 -4.46 -9.97 -18.44
C SER A 121 -5.39 -10.12 -17.22
N ALA A 122 -4.94 -9.90 -15.97
CA ALA A 122 -5.84 -10.02 -14.80
C ALA A 122 -6.78 -8.83 -14.65
N ASN A 123 -7.87 -9.09 -13.95
CA ASN A 123 -8.89 -8.10 -13.68
C ASN A 123 -8.51 -7.18 -12.51
N ILE A 124 -7.95 -7.75 -11.44
CA ILE A 124 -7.67 -7.02 -10.20
C ILE A 124 -6.19 -7.19 -9.81
N GLY A 125 -5.53 -6.09 -9.43
CA GLY A 125 -4.16 -6.13 -8.91
C GLY A 125 -4.09 -6.67 -7.50
N ILE A 126 -4.55 -5.88 -6.54
CA ILE A 126 -4.59 -6.30 -5.14
C ILE A 126 -6.05 -6.42 -4.72
N TYR A 127 -6.44 -7.59 -4.22
CA TYR A 127 -7.77 -7.85 -3.72
C TYR A 127 -7.72 -8.17 -2.23
N SER A 128 -8.57 -7.49 -1.45
CA SER A 128 -8.74 -7.71 -0.02
C SER A 128 -10.22 -7.77 0.32
N ASN A 129 -10.64 -8.80 1.05
CA ASN A 129 -12.02 -9.02 1.45
C ASN A 129 -12.12 -9.35 2.94
N ASN A 130 -12.74 -8.46 3.71
CA ASN A 130 -12.82 -8.53 5.17
C ASN A 130 -11.45 -8.73 5.82
N LYS A 131 -10.40 -8.08 5.28
CA LYS A 131 -9.05 -8.12 5.85
C LYS A 131 -8.64 -6.75 6.35
N PRO A 132 -8.73 -6.51 7.68
CA PRO A 132 -8.30 -5.25 8.26
C PRO A 132 -6.79 -5.02 8.12
N ARG A 133 -6.40 -3.73 8.16
CA ARG A 133 -5.00 -3.27 8.28
C ARG A 133 -4.12 -3.67 7.11
N LEU A 134 -4.65 -3.57 5.90
CA LEU A 134 -3.85 -3.62 4.69
C LEU A 134 -3.08 -2.30 4.53
N CYS A 135 -1.76 -2.38 4.41
CA CYS A 135 -0.91 -1.24 4.09
C CYS A 135 -0.31 -1.44 2.69
N ILE A 136 -0.50 -0.47 1.79
CA ILE A 136 0.14 -0.43 0.48
C ILE A 136 0.93 0.87 0.44
N GLN A 137 2.26 0.77 0.38
CA GLN A 137 3.11 1.93 0.46
C GLN A 137 4.17 1.92 -0.63
N ASN A 138 4.34 3.07 -1.29
CA ASN A 138 5.47 3.28 -2.20
C ASN A 138 5.50 2.29 -3.38
N CYS A 139 4.33 1.91 -3.89
CA CYS A 139 4.16 0.90 -4.94
C CYS A 139 3.72 1.53 -6.27
N TYR A 140 3.93 0.79 -7.36
CA TYR A 140 3.31 1.06 -8.67
C TYR A 140 2.31 -0.06 -8.97
N ILE A 141 1.07 0.30 -9.27
CA ILE A 141 0.00 -0.68 -9.53
C ILE A 141 -0.63 -0.35 -10.88
N LEU A 142 -0.33 -1.20 -11.85
CA LEU A 142 -0.43 -0.85 -13.26
C LEU A 142 -1.23 -1.84 -14.09
N ASN A 143 -2.05 -1.29 -14.99
CA ASN A 143 -2.60 -1.97 -16.17
C ASN A 143 -3.60 -3.12 -15.90
N PHE A 144 -4.38 -3.04 -14.82
CA PHE A 144 -5.43 -4.01 -14.49
C PHE A 144 -6.77 -3.70 -15.17
N ARG A 145 -7.46 -4.75 -15.68
CA ARG A 145 -8.67 -4.59 -16.50
C ARG A 145 -9.89 -4.07 -15.76
N ILE A 146 -9.96 -4.29 -14.45
CA ILE A 146 -11.06 -3.81 -13.60
C ILE A 146 -10.52 -2.82 -12.58
N ALA A 147 -9.65 -3.25 -11.67
CA ALA A 147 -9.18 -2.41 -10.58
C ALA A 147 -7.69 -2.63 -10.27
N GLY A 148 -6.95 -1.56 -10.00
CA GLY A 148 -5.60 -1.69 -9.44
C GLY A 148 -5.66 -2.28 -8.04
N ILE A 149 -6.49 -1.69 -7.17
CA ILE A 149 -6.73 -2.16 -5.80
C ILE A 149 -8.24 -2.30 -5.59
N TYR A 150 -8.66 -3.39 -4.97
CA TYR A 150 -10.04 -3.66 -4.60
C TYR A 150 -10.11 -4.08 -3.14
N ILE A 151 -10.74 -3.26 -2.30
CA ILE A 151 -10.90 -3.53 -0.87
C ILE A 151 -12.39 -3.60 -0.55
N GLU A 152 -12.87 -4.75 -0.11
CA GLU A 152 -14.24 -4.95 0.34
C GLU A 152 -14.33 -5.59 1.71
N GLY A 153 -15.51 -5.53 2.31
CA GLY A 153 -15.79 -6.16 3.59
C GLY A 153 -16.39 -5.20 4.60
N VAL A 154 -17.09 -5.74 5.59
CA VAL A 154 -17.94 -4.98 6.52
C VAL A 154 -17.45 -5.03 7.96
N GLU A 155 -16.39 -5.79 8.25
CA GLU A 155 -15.90 -5.93 9.62
C GLU A 155 -15.27 -4.63 10.16
N TYR A 156 -15.77 -4.20 11.31
CA TYR A 156 -15.33 -3.02 12.02
C TYR A 156 -14.04 -3.31 12.80
N GLY A 157 -13.00 -2.47 12.64
CA GLY A 157 -11.83 -2.51 13.54
C GLY A 157 -10.46 -2.56 12.86
N GLY A 158 -10.33 -2.06 11.63
CA GLY A 158 -9.04 -2.05 10.95
C GLY A 158 -8.89 -0.99 9.87
N TYR A 159 -8.02 -0.03 10.16
CA TYR A 159 -7.65 1.03 9.24
C TYR A 159 -6.72 0.49 8.14
N SER A 160 -7.19 0.51 6.89
CA SER A 160 -6.33 0.24 5.75
C SER A 160 -5.75 1.53 5.18
N HIS A 161 -4.50 1.48 4.74
CA HIS A 161 -3.76 2.65 4.32
C HIS A 161 -3.09 2.43 2.96
N ILE A 162 -3.31 3.35 2.03
CA ILE A 162 -2.65 3.38 0.73
C ILE A 162 -1.88 4.70 0.66
N SER A 163 -0.57 4.65 0.49
CA SER A 163 0.23 5.86 0.42
C SER A 163 1.45 5.83 -0.49
N ASP A 164 1.89 7.03 -0.87
CA ASP A 164 3.14 7.25 -1.61
C ASP A 164 3.23 6.46 -2.93
N SER A 165 2.07 6.07 -3.48
CA SER A 165 1.96 5.08 -4.55
C SER A 165 1.48 5.69 -5.86
N TYR A 166 1.90 5.07 -6.97
CA TYR A 166 1.42 5.37 -8.32
C TYR A 166 0.43 4.30 -8.75
N ILE A 167 -0.79 4.70 -9.14
CA ILE A 167 -1.88 3.79 -9.50
C ILE A 167 -2.42 4.23 -10.85
N GLY A 168 -2.12 3.50 -11.91
CA GLY A 168 -2.41 3.98 -13.26
C GLY A 168 -2.54 2.94 -14.35
N GLY A 169 -3.13 3.33 -15.48
CA GLY A 169 -3.43 2.43 -16.59
C GLY A 169 -4.50 1.39 -16.28
N ASN A 170 -5.19 1.50 -15.14
CA ASN A 170 -6.24 0.57 -14.74
C ASN A 170 -7.60 1.08 -15.24
N ARG A 171 -8.60 0.21 -15.34
CA ARG A 171 -9.97 0.72 -15.54
C ARG A 171 -10.44 1.57 -14.36
N ILE A 172 -10.15 1.11 -13.15
CA ILE A 172 -10.39 1.82 -11.89
C ILE A 172 -9.11 1.78 -11.06
N GLY A 173 -8.68 2.89 -10.49
CA GLY A 173 -7.48 2.90 -9.65
C GLY A 173 -7.69 2.10 -8.37
N VAL A 174 -8.60 2.57 -7.51
CA VAL A 174 -8.94 1.93 -6.22
C VAL A 174 -10.45 1.81 -6.07
N VAL A 175 -10.93 0.62 -5.71
CA VAL A 175 -12.31 0.36 -5.29
C VAL A 175 -12.35 0.15 -3.78
N ILE A 176 -13.24 0.86 -3.09
CA ILE A 176 -13.46 0.77 -1.64
C ILE A 176 -14.92 0.43 -1.39
N MET A 177 -15.14 -0.75 -0.83
CA MET A 177 -16.41 -1.27 -0.36
C MET A 177 -16.35 -1.69 1.12
N THR A 178 -15.54 -0.95 1.88
CA THR A 178 -15.34 -1.15 3.32
C THR A 178 -15.27 0.17 4.06
N ASN A 179 -15.12 0.10 5.38
CA ASN A 179 -14.98 1.26 6.26
C ASN A 179 -13.49 1.52 6.55
N GLU A 180 -13.15 2.74 6.97
CA GLU A 180 -11.83 3.08 7.52
C GLU A 180 -10.65 2.92 6.56
N VAL A 181 -10.76 3.48 5.36
CA VAL A 181 -9.65 3.51 4.39
C VAL A 181 -9.07 4.92 4.28
N THR A 182 -7.75 5.01 4.34
CA THR A 182 -7.01 6.26 4.08
C THR A 182 -6.14 6.13 2.84
N ILE A 183 -6.32 7.05 1.90
CA ILE A 183 -5.48 7.23 0.71
C ILE A 183 -4.73 8.55 0.85
N SER A 184 -3.41 8.54 0.73
CA SER A 184 -2.62 9.76 0.83
C SER A 184 -1.38 9.79 -0.06
N ARG A 185 -0.95 10.96 -0.55
CA ARG A 185 0.29 11.10 -1.35
C ARG A 185 0.35 10.15 -2.55
N CYS A 186 -0.81 9.83 -3.11
CA CYS A 186 -0.91 8.92 -4.25
C CYS A 186 -1.05 9.71 -5.56
N ARG A 187 -0.62 9.10 -6.66
CA ARG A 187 -0.86 9.60 -8.01
C ARG A 187 -1.72 8.62 -8.78
N PHE A 188 -2.91 9.06 -9.17
CA PHE A 188 -3.85 8.32 -10.00
C PHE A 188 -3.73 8.85 -11.42
N GLN A 189 -3.24 8.05 -12.36
CA GLN A 189 -2.97 8.54 -13.72
C GLN A 189 -3.40 7.55 -14.79
N SER A 190 -4.05 8.04 -15.84
CA SER A 190 -4.50 7.23 -16.99
C SER A 190 -5.38 6.05 -16.55
N ASN A 191 -6.19 6.24 -15.49
CA ASN A 191 -7.25 5.29 -15.20
C ASN A 191 -8.48 5.63 -16.05
N GLU A 192 -9.08 4.62 -16.68
CA GLU A 192 -10.15 4.77 -17.68
C GLU A 192 -11.41 5.42 -17.09
N VAL A 193 -11.89 4.93 -15.95
CA VAL A 193 -13.20 5.35 -15.40
C VAL A 193 -13.05 6.16 -14.12
N PHE A 194 -12.36 5.61 -13.12
CA PHE A 194 -12.22 6.27 -11.82
C PHE A 194 -10.79 6.21 -11.31
N GLY A 195 -10.32 7.28 -10.67
CA GLY A 195 -9.15 7.20 -9.79
C GLY A 195 -9.51 6.40 -8.54
N VAL A 196 -10.55 6.84 -7.82
CA VAL A 196 -11.05 6.19 -6.61
C VAL A 196 -12.57 6.04 -6.71
N TRP A 197 -13.07 4.82 -6.50
CA TRP A 197 -14.49 4.50 -6.43
C TRP A 197 -14.83 3.99 -5.02
N ILE A 198 -15.70 4.71 -4.32
CA ILE A 198 -16.18 4.38 -2.98
C ILE A 198 -17.67 4.04 -3.06
N PHE A 199 -18.02 2.82 -2.67
CA PHE A 199 -19.39 2.32 -2.72
C PHE A 199 -19.63 1.39 -1.54
N HIS A 200 -20.67 1.65 -0.73
CA HIS A 200 -21.01 0.76 0.39
C HIS A 200 -22.46 0.26 0.25
N PRO A 201 -22.70 -1.06 0.16
CA PRO A 201 -24.05 -1.58 -0.12
C PRO A 201 -25.03 -1.40 1.05
N SER A 202 -24.55 -1.29 2.29
CA SER A 202 -25.41 -1.19 3.48
C SER A 202 -25.56 0.22 4.08
N PHE A 203 -25.05 1.27 3.42
CA PHE A 203 -25.12 2.67 3.91
C PHE A 203 -24.68 2.85 5.39
N GLN A 204 -23.72 2.05 5.86
CA GLN A 204 -23.14 2.22 7.19
C GLN A 204 -22.01 3.27 7.16
N LEU A 205 -21.58 3.72 8.35
CA LEU A 205 -20.54 4.75 8.51
C LEU A 205 -19.19 4.28 7.93
N SER A 206 -18.96 4.53 6.65
CA SER A 206 -17.64 4.38 6.02
C SER A 206 -16.90 5.68 6.19
N ASN A 207 -15.84 5.70 7.00
CA ASN A 207 -14.92 6.83 7.07
C ASN A 207 -13.81 6.60 6.04
N VAL A 208 -13.89 7.28 4.90
CA VAL A 208 -12.85 7.23 3.88
C VAL A 208 -12.17 8.59 3.77
N PHE A 209 -10.85 8.61 3.90
CA PHE A 209 -10.04 9.81 3.80
C PHE A 209 -9.20 9.75 2.53
N VAL A 210 -9.30 10.77 1.68
CA VAL A 210 -8.47 10.90 0.47
C VAL A 210 -7.81 12.27 0.51
N PHE A 211 -6.49 12.31 0.64
CA PHE A 211 -5.79 13.59 0.74
C PHE A 211 -4.42 13.65 0.10
N ASP A 212 -3.93 14.86 -0.18
CA ASP A 212 -2.59 15.12 -0.72
C ASP A 212 -2.25 14.25 -1.94
N SER A 213 -3.26 13.94 -2.77
CA SER A 213 -3.13 13.04 -3.90
C SER A 213 -3.38 13.77 -5.22
N ILE A 214 -2.74 13.29 -6.28
CA ILE A 214 -2.86 13.84 -7.64
C ILE A 214 -3.73 12.92 -8.48
N PHE A 215 -4.69 13.49 -9.21
CA PHE A 215 -5.61 12.76 -10.07
C PHE A 215 -5.54 13.28 -11.51
N GLU A 216 -5.23 12.38 -12.45
CA GLU A 216 -5.17 12.55 -13.90
C GLU A 216 -5.91 11.38 -14.57
N THR A 217 -7.24 11.38 -14.51
CA THR A 217 -8.09 10.26 -14.95
C THR A 217 -8.91 10.61 -16.19
N GLU A 218 -9.28 9.61 -16.97
CA GLU A 218 -9.98 9.84 -18.23
C GLU A 218 -11.44 10.25 -18.03
N GLU A 219 -12.16 9.66 -17.09
CA GLU A 219 -13.51 10.10 -16.77
C GLU A 219 -13.57 10.91 -15.46
N ARG A 220 -13.64 10.21 -14.32
CA ARG A 220 -13.86 10.83 -13.01
C ARG A 220 -12.69 10.58 -12.09
N ALA A 221 -12.34 11.53 -11.24
CA ALA A 221 -11.23 11.31 -10.30
C ALA A 221 -11.70 10.54 -9.07
N ILE A 222 -12.73 11.02 -8.37
CA ILE A 222 -13.33 10.35 -7.23
C ILE A 222 -14.83 10.21 -7.45
N TYR A 223 -15.38 9.02 -7.19
CA TYR A 223 -16.82 8.79 -7.08
C TYR A 223 -17.11 8.17 -5.72
N SER A 224 -18.02 8.77 -4.96
CA SER A 224 -18.44 8.24 -3.66
C SER A 224 -19.95 8.18 -3.52
N ASN A 225 -20.47 6.99 -3.20
CA ASN A 225 -21.84 6.78 -2.71
C ASN A 225 -21.87 6.45 -1.21
N ALA A 226 -20.73 6.51 -0.52
CA ALA A 226 -20.61 6.09 0.88
C ALA A 226 -20.85 7.22 1.89
N VAL A 227 -21.23 6.84 3.11
CA VAL A 227 -21.89 7.75 4.06
C VAL A 227 -20.98 8.84 4.64
N ASN A 228 -19.67 8.64 4.81
CA ASN A 228 -18.74 9.69 5.28
C ASN A 228 -17.41 9.71 4.50
N THR A 229 -17.32 10.52 3.45
CA THR A 229 -16.04 10.69 2.71
C THR A 229 -15.42 12.05 3.01
N VAL A 230 -14.13 12.08 3.29
CA VAL A 230 -13.37 13.31 3.58
C VAL A 230 -12.30 13.44 2.50
N ILE A 231 -12.36 14.49 1.68
CA ILE A 231 -11.49 14.69 0.51
C ILE A 231 -10.82 16.06 0.60
N PHE A 232 -9.53 16.09 0.91
CA PHE A 232 -8.82 17.32 1.25
C PHE A 232 -7.46 17.44 0.56
N PHE A 233 -7.06 18.67 0.22
CA PHE A 233 -5.70 18.95 -0.28
C PHE A 233 -5.30 18.14 -1.51
N ASN A 234 -6.26 17.66 -2.30
CA ASN A 234 -5.96 16.92 -3.52
C ASN A 234 -5.75 17.86 -4.69
N ARG A 235 -5.01 17.37 -5.67
CA ARG A 235 -4.80 18.03 -6.94
C ARG A 235 -5.48 17.26 -8.05
N PHE A 236 -6.41 17.89 -8.74
CA PHE A 236 -7.10 17.34 -9.89
C PHE A 236 -6.53 18.00 -11.14
N GLU A 237 -5.75 17.26 -11.91
CA GLU A 237 -5.12 17.71 -13.14
C GLU A 237 -5.72 16.91 -14.31
N LYS A 238 -6.20 17.55 -15.39
CA LYS A 238 -6.62 16.83 -16.62
C LYS A 238 -7.68 15.74 -16.40
N VAL A 239 -8.69 16.01 -15.59
CA VAL A 239 -9.82 15.08 -15.39
C VAL A 239 -10.92 15.41 -16.40
N ASN A 240 -11.20 14.51 -17.36
CA ASN A 240 -11.98 14.92 -18.54
C ASN A 240 -13.50 15.01 -18.31
N ILE A 241 -14.05 14.41 -17.25
CA ILE A 241 -15.49 14.53 -16.96
C ILE A 241 -15.72 15.28 -15.65
N MET A 242 -15.25 14.75 -14.52
CA MET A 242 -15.62 15.30 -13.20
C MET A 242 -14.60 14.96 -12.12
N ALA A 243 -14.20 15.95 -11.33
CA ALA A 243 -13.26 15.72 -10.23
C ALA A 243 -13.85 14.85 -9.10
N VAL A 244 -15.02 15.22 -8.55
CA VAL A 244 -15.59 14.49 -7.41
C VAL A 244 -17.09 14.32 -7.55
N TRP A 245 -17.55 13.11 -7.83
CA TRP A 245 -18.98 12.80 -7.74
C TRP A 245 -19.34 12.31 -6.34
N VAL A 246 -20.42 12.85 -5.78
CA VAL A 246 -20.97 12.44 -4.50
C VAL A 246 -22.43 11.98 -4.69
N GLY A 247 -22.78 10.82 -4.14
CA GLY A 247 -24.14 10.27 -4.17
C GLY A 247 -25.02 10.84 -3.05
N GLU A 248 -26.34 10.69 -3.18
CA GLU A 248 -27.34 11.33 -2.31
C GLU A 248 -27.21 11.00 -0.82
N SER A 249 -26.62 9.85 -0.48
CA SER A 249 -26.49 9.37 0.90
C SER A 249 -25.14 9.68 1.56
N ALA A 250 -24.29 10.43 0.88
CA ALA A 250 -22.91 10.66 1.30
C ALA A 250 -22.75 12.02 2.00
N ARG A 251 -22.23 12.02 3.23
CA ARG A 251 -21.64 13.21 3.83
C ARG A 251 -20.23 13.33 3.29
N VAL A 252 -20.03 14.31 2.42
CA VAL A 252 -18.71 14.59 1.87
C VAL A 252 -18.21 15.93 2.35
N ILE A 253 -17.05 15.90 2.99
CA ILE A 253 -16.33 17.10 3.37
C ILE A 253 -15.21 17.31 2.36
N LEU A 254 -15.24 18.46 1.70
CA LEU A 254 -14.21 18.88 0.77
C LEU A 254 -13.47 20.08 1.34
N GLY A 255 -12.14 20.11 1.21
CA GLY A 255 -11.40 21.32 1.54
C GLY A 255 -10.08 21.44 0.80
N TYR A 256 -9.76 22.68 0.40
CA TYR A 256 -8.46 23.07 -0.17
C TYR A 256 -7.96 22.19 -1.33
N ASN A 257 -8.86 21.80 -2.24
CA ASN A 257 -8.47 21.04 -3.43
C ASN A 257 -8.11 21.99 -4.58
N TYR A 258 -7.10 21.63 -5.38
CA TYR A 258 -6.69 22.40 -6.55
C TYR A 258 -7.16 21.72 -7.83
N TYR A 259 -7.76 22.49 -8.74
CA TYR A 259 -8.31 21.98 -10.00
C TYR A 259 -7.67 22.69 -11.19
N SER A 260 -7.06 21.93 -12.10
CA SER A 260 -6.45 22.45 -13.32
C SER A 260 -6.75 21.53 -14.51
N GLY A 261 -7.27 22.08 -15.61
CA GLY A 261 -7.64 21.29 -16.78
C GLY A 261 -8.74 20.26 -16.51
N VAL A 262 -9.61 20.52 -15.53
CA VAL A 262 -10.74 19.67 -15.18
C VAL A 262 -11.98 20.16 -15.93
N ALA A 263 -12.73 19.25 -16.55
CA ALA A 263 -13.92 19.63 -17.31
C ALA A 263 -15.08 20.13 -16.43
N ARG A 264 -15.26 19.56 -15.22
CA ARG A 264 -16.26 20.01 -14.22
C ARG A 264 -15.75 19.86 -12.79
N LYS A 265 -15.87 20.93 -12.00
CA LYS A 265 -15.48 21.03 -10.58
C LYS A 265 -16.73 20.94 -9.68
N VAL A 266 -17.46 19.82 -9.68
CA VAL A 266 -18.78 19.79 -9.01
C VAL A 266 -18.98 18.61 -8.11
N VAL A 267 -19.56 18.90 -6.95
CA VAL A 267 -20.05 18.03 -5.87
C VAL A 267 -21.56 17.93 -6.05
N SER A 268 -22.11 16.73 -6.16
CA SER A 268 -23.57 16.55 -6.08
C SER A 268 -23.94 16.18 -4.65
N LEU A 269 -24.63 17.06 -3.93
CA LEU A 269 -25.23 16.73 -2.64
C LEU A 269 -26.73 16.54 -2.89
N GLY A 270 -27.18 15.30 -3.07
CA GLY A 270 -28.62 15.02 -3.20
C GLY A 270 -29.23 15.37 -4.57
N GLY A 271 -28.45 15.35 -5.65
CA GLY A 271 -28.96 15.55 -7.02
C GLY A 271 -28.99 17.00 -7.51
N GLU A 272 -28.71 17.97 -6.63
CA GLU A 272 -28.52 19.37 -7.01
C GLU A 272 -27.04 19.66 -7.32
N TRP A 273 -26.79 20.30 -8.46
CA TRP A 273 -25.46 20.65 -8.94
C TRP A 273 -25.05 22.03 -8.39
N LYS A 274 -23.86 22.13 -7.79
CA LYS A 274 -23.23 23.42 -7.46
C LYS A 274 -21.88 23.52 -8.14
N ASP A 275 -21.77 24.39 -9.13
CA ASP A 275 -20.47 24.78 -9.67
C ASP A 275 -19.69 25.56 -8.60
N LEU A 276 -18.53 25.03 -8.19
CA LEU A 276 -17.66 25.69 -7.22
C LEU A 276 -17.07 27.01 -7.77
N ASP A 277 -17.11 27.21 -9.09
CA ASP A 277 -16.62 28.41 -9.75
C ASP A 277 -17.51 29.66 -9.50
N GLU A 278 -18.73 29.51 -8.98
CA GLU A 278 -19.63 30.64 -8.71
C GLU A 278 -19.44 31.28 -7.32
N GLU A 279 -18.93 30.55 -6.31
CA GLU A 279 -18.75 31.08 -4.94
C GLU A 279 -17.33 31.64 -4.66
N GLU A 280 -16.31 31.28 -5.45
CA GLU A 280 -14.94 31.82 -5.28
C GLU A 280 -14.75 33.26 -5.81
N GLN A 281 -15.79 33.92 -6.34
CA GLN A 281 -15.73 35.34 -6.71
C GLN A 281 -16.16 36.32 -5.59
N GLU A 282 -16.61 35.84 -4.42
CA GLU A 282 -17.11 36.72 -3.35
C GLU A 282 -16.32 36.74 -2.03
N HIS A 283 -15.14 36.10 -1.92
CA HIS A 283 -14.29 36.20 -0.71
C HIS A 283 -12.79 36.36 -0.97
#